data_AF-A0A1M6VQL6-F1
#
_entry.id   AF-A0A1M6VQL6-F1
#
_cell.length_a   1.000
_cell.length_b   1.000
_cell.length_c   1.000
_cell.angle_alpha   90.00
_cell.angle_beta   90.00
_cell.angle_gamma   90.00
#
_symmetry.space_group_name_H-M   'P 1'
#
loop_
_entity.id
_entity.type
_entity.pdbx_description
1 polymer ?
#
loop_
_entity_poly.entity_id
_entity_poly.type
_entity_poly.pdbx_seq_one_letter_code
_entity_poly.pdbx_strand_id
1 'polypeptide(L)'
;MKSMKLSAIVLGLAAASALAQAAPANAAPAAAPAAQPAAEAPKADAAQPAAAPAAQSAAPAADQQAVAAEEAKKAEEAKAAEEAKKAEEAKKAEEAKKAEGNEGSLVDRLNITKADEAPAATKAMEFKISGQAEFDAYGHWKNDDKKELTHDYWSTVDVDFDVKFNENWSAFVELEADADNEAPGVHYNVAFVQYQHSENAVFKFGDLTHAEGAFNYYDYDDPADNAAGMKEHDIRGLELDLYGLQLGLGFGRGSNDIHTVCVDAVDENGNPIPNCYASMGKSYDAHVAYQFDYAGQSLRPFAHYKSWQEAKANELHAGLEAALEFGPFAIHAVYGLHADRLTEDDPKATHAFLAEPSFKVSNVNIKGGFFYALLDDKTPTVHDNELPEYMFAYGEGDIKLTDAVTIGLLGELHTNSLEDDTDLGTLNFGTRIYFSPVDGLDVTGFAMAILPMGDDWEKDGHEAFVSTKDYGEDLNLYFGVETVFSF
;
A
#
# COMPACT_ATOMS: atom_id res chain seq x y z
N MET A 1 -3.64 -46.43 -0.95
CA MET A 1 -5.01 -46.43 -1.54
C MET A 1 -6.06 -46.59 -0.44
N LYS A 2 -6.67 -45.48 -0.04
CA LYS A 2 -8.03 -45.41 0.52
C LYS A 2 -8.45 -43.94 0.49
N SER A 3 -9.56 -43.66 -0.19
CA SER A 3 -10.11 -42.33 -0.45
C SER A 3 -10.55 -41.62 0.83
N MET A 4 -10.25 -40.33 0.96
CA MET A 4 -11.07 -39.41 1.76
C MET A 4 -11.60 -38.31 0.86
N LYS A 5 -12.89 -38.03 1.06
CA LYS A 5 -13.76 -37.25 0.19
C LYS A 5 -13.72 -35.79 0.65
N LEU A 6 -13.51 -34.87 -0.30
CA LEU A 6 -13.91 -33.48 -0.17
C LEU A 6 -15.38 -33.41 0.26
N SER A 7 -15.67 -32.76 1.38
CA SER A 7 -17.02 -32.31 1.72
C SER A 7 -16.97 -30.80 1.85
N ALA A 8 -17.75 -30.14 1.00
CA ALA A 8 -17.91 -28.71 0.92
C ALA A 8 -18.38 -28.12 2.26
N ILE A 9 -17.66 -27.12 2.76
CA ILE A 9 -18.15 -26.20 3.77
C ILE A 9 -18.90 -25.09 3.02
N VAL A 10 -20.22 -25.20 3.01
CA VAL A 10 -21.14 -24.13 2.66
C VAL A 10 -21.45 -23.39 3.96
N LEU A 11 -20.83 -22.24 4.21
CA LEU A 11 -21.29 -21.32 5.26
C LEU A 11 -22.41 -20.45 4.67
N GLY A 12 -23.65 -20.88 4.91
CA GLY A 12 -24.83 -20.07 4.66
C GLY A 12 -25.02 -19.05 5.79
N LEU A 13 -24.94 -17.76 5.48
CA LEU A 13 -25.39 -16.69 6.35
C LEU A 13 -26.92 -16.68 6.39
N ALA A 14 -27.51 -17.14 7.49
CA ALA A 14 -28.94 -17.01 7.75
C ALA A 14 -29.20 -16.84 9.25
N ALA A 15 -29.39 -15.60 9.71
CA ALA A 15 -30.32 -15.24 10.79
C ALA A 15 -30.29 -13.73 11.09
N ALA A 16 -31.36 -13.02 10.69
CA ALA A 16 -32.02 -12.01 11.51
C ALA A 16 -33.31 -11.58 10.81
N SER A 17 -34.40 -12.31 11.07
CA SER A 17 -35.76 -11.86 10.78
C SER A 17 -36.57 -11.92 12.06
N ALA A 18 -36.76 -10.77 12.70
CA ALA A 18 -37.91 -10.45 13.57
C ALA A 18 -37.69 -9.10 14.27
N LEU A 19 -38.49 -8.10 13.89
CA LEU A 19 -39.24 -7.16 14.76
C LEU A 19 -39.86 -6.12 13.80
N ALA A 20 -41.14 -6.23 13.48
CA ALA A 20 -42.28 -5.60 14.16
C ALA A 20 -42.90 -4.53 13.24
N GLN A 21 -43.93 -4.95 12.52
CA GLN A 21 -44.83 -4.11 11.74
C GLN A 21 -45.96 -3.63 12.67
N ALA A 22 -46.10 -2.30 12.83
CA ALA A 22 -47.32 -1.68 13.34
C ALA A 22 -47.71 -0.54 12.38
N ALA A 23 -48.86 -0.73 11.72
CA ALA A 23 -49.45 0.23 10.78
C ALA A 23 -50.15 1.39 11.50
N PRO A 24 -50.53 2.43 10.74
CA PRO A 24 -51.89 2.93 10.85
C PRO A 24 -52.64 2.82 9.51
N ALA A 25 -53.94 2.56 9.63
CA ALA A 25 -54.90 2.43 8.54
C ALA A 25 -55.63 3.75 8.23
N ASN A 26 -56.28 3.75 7.05
CA ASN A 26 -57.29 4.66 6.50
C ASN A 26 -56.75 5.83 5.64
N ALA A 27 -57.24 6.11 4.43
CA ALA A 27 -58.28 5.52 3.59
C ALA A 27 -58.10 5.99 2.12
N ALA A 28 -58.40 5.12 1.16
CA ALA A 28 -58.73 5.49 -0.23
C ALA A 28 -60.26 5.74 -0.35
N PRO A 29 -60.84 6.28 -1.46
CA PRO A 29 -60.99 5.50 -2.72
C PRO A 29 -60.97 6.36 -4.01
N ALA A 30 -60.60 5.87 -5.21
CA ALA A 30 -61.40 5.16 -6.25
C ALA A 30 -60.99 5.79 -7.62
N ALA A 31 -60.91 5.17 -8.80
CA ALA A 31 -61.38 3.89 -9.31
C ALA A 31 -60.57 3.50 -10.58
N ALA A 32 -60.41 2.20 -10.82
CA ALA A 32 -60.14 1.56 -12.13
C ALA A 32 -61.49 1.20 -12.81
N PRO A 33 -61.58 0.63 -14.04
CA PRO A 33 -61.06 -0.72 -14.37
C PRO A 33 -60.53 -0.91 -15.83
N ALA A 34 -59.50 -1.74 -16.05
CA ALA A 34 -59.53 -3.15 -16.57
C ALA A 34 -59.70 -3.27 -18.11
N ALA A 35 -59.18 -4.24 -18.89
CA ALA A 35 -58.45 -5.50 -18.68
C ALA A 35 -57.74 -5.93 -19.99
N GLN A 36 -56.73 -6.78 -19.85
CA GLN A 36 -56.08 -7.72 -20.81
C GLN A 36 -57.06 -8.83 -21.32
N PRO A 37 -56.72 -9.86 -22.18
CA PRO A 37 -55.42 -10.56 -22.29
C PRO A 37 -55.00 -11.28 -23.63
N ALA A 38 -53.77 -11.84 -23.60
CA ALA A 38 -53.27 -13.16 -24.13
C ALA A 38 -53.28 -13.46 -25.65
N ALA A 39 -52.46 -14.34 -26.27
CA ALA A 39 -51.27 -15.18 -25.98
C ALA A 39 -50.72 -15.71 -27.36
N GLU A 40 -49.42 -15.99 -27.54
CA GLU A 40 -48.77 -17.32 -27.71
C GLU A 40 -48.13 -17.57 -29.11
N ALA A 41 -47.03 -18.35 -29.14
CA ALA A 41 -46.07 -18.66 -30.23
C ALA A 41 -46.59 -19.76 -31.23
N PRO A 42 -45.84 -20.46 -32.14
CA PRO A 42 -44.37 -20.62 -32.36
C PRO A 42 -43.79 -20.82 -33.82
N LYS A 43 -42.45 -20.87 -33.89
CA LYS A 43 -41.43 -21.61 -34.73
C LYS A 43 -41.55 -21.96 -36.26
N ALA A 44 -40.45 -21.61 -36.96
CA ALA A 44 -39.53 -22.36 -37.87
C ALA A 44 -39.97 -22.94 -39.25
N ASP A 45 -39.26 -22.55 -40.35
CA ASP A 45 -38.20 -23.32 -41.06
C ASP A 45 -38.08 -23.08 -42.61
N ALA A 46 -36.82 -23.10 -43.07
CA ALA A 46 -36.14 -23.19 -44.39
C ALA A 46 -36.83 -23.04 -45.78
N ALA A 47 -36.13 -22.37 -46.73
CA ALA A 47 -35.67 -22.93 -48.03
C ALA A 47 -34.72 -21.99 -48.84
N GLN A 48 -33.63 -22.57 -49.37
CA GLN A 48 -32.58 -22.10 -50.33
C GLN A 48 -33.14 -21.85 -51.78
N PRO A 49 -32.38 -21.42 -52.85
CA PRO A 49 -30.97 -21.76 -53.17
C PRO A 49 -30.09 -20.77 -53.99
N ALA A 50 -28.82 -21.20 -54.17
CA ALA A 50 -27.96 -21.12 -55.38
C ALA A 50 -26.97 -19.95 -55.61
N ALA A 51 -25.79 -20.32 -56.12
CA ALA A 51 -24.54 -19.57 -56.18
C ALA A 51 -24.02 -19.35 -57.62
N ALA A 52 -23.36 -18.19 -57.82
CA ALA A 52 -22.15 -17.85 -58.63
C ALA A 52 -22.08 -18.20 -60.15
N PRO A 53 -21.10 -17.71 -60.98
CA PRO A 53 -19.87 -16.97 -60.63
C PRO A 53 -19.35 -15.86 -61.63
N ALA A 54 -18.21 -15.26 -61.22
CA ALA A 54 -17.03 -14.79 -62.00
C ALA A 54 -16.97 -13.38 -62.66
N ALA A 55 -15.88 -12.64 -62.36
CA ALA A 55 -15.30 -11.59 -63.21
C ALA A 55 -13.78 -11.40 -62.94
N GLN A 56 -13.01 -11.19 -64.02
CA GLN A 56 -11.56 -10.96 -64.11
C GLN A 56 -11.22 -9.52 -64.56
N SER A 57 -10.04 -9.03 -64.11
CA SER A 57 -9.03 -8.17 -64.78
C SER A 57 -9.28 -6.70 -65.17
N ALA A 58 -8.44 -5.76 -64.67
CA ALA A 58 -7.31 -5.10 -65.40
C ALA A 58 -6.99 -3.61 -65.04
N ALA A 59 -5.68 -3.33 -64.86
CA ALA A 59 -4.87 -2.10 -65.09
C ALA A 59 -4.62 -1.00 -63.99
N PRO A 60 -3.36 -0.50 -63.82
CA PRO A 60 -2.94 0.54 -62.86
C PRO A 60 -2.51 1.89 -63.49
N ALA A 61 -2.55 2.99 -62.72
CA ALA A 61 -1.80 4.24 -62.96
C ALA A 61 -1.79 5.14 -61.70
N ALA A 62 -0.66 5.26 -61.00
CA ALA A 62 -0.32 6.41 -60.15
C ALA A 62 1.07 6.21 -59.51
N ASP A 63 2.12 6.78 -60.11
CA ASP A 63 3.49 6.78 -59.55
C ASP A 63 4.26 8.02 -60.00
N GLN A 64 3.80 9.24 -59.66
CA GLN A 64 4.58 10.48 -59.88
C GLN A 64 4.37 11.60 -58.83
N GLN A 65 3.71 11.33 -57.69
CA GLN A 65 3.44 12.39 -56.70
C GLN A 65 4.14 12.23 -55.34
N ALA A 66 4.95 11.17 -55.15
CA ALA A 66 5.62 10.90 -53.89
C ALA A 66 7.04 11.52 -53.75
N VAL A 67 7.66 11.98 -54.84
CA VAL A 67 9.09 12.37 -54.81
C VAL A 67 9.31 13.88 -54.52
N ALA A 68 8.28 14.72 -54.68
CA ALA A 68 8.43 16.18 -54.47
C ALA A 68 8.18 16.66 -53.02
N ALA A 69 7.65 15.81 -52.13
CA ALA A 69 7.32 16.18 -50.76
C ALA A 69 8.47 15.93 -49.75
N GLU A 70 9.47 15.11 -50.12
CA GLU A 70 10.54 14.69 -49.21
C GLU A 70 11.74 15.67 -49.21
N GLU A 71 12.01 16.38 -50.31
CA GLU A 71 13.10 17.37 -50.38
C GLU A 71 12.78 18.70 -49.67
N ALA A 72 11.51 19.06 -49.51
CA ALA A 72 11.12 20.29 -48.80
C ALA A 72 11.28 20.19 -47.27
N LYS A 73 11.17 18.97 -46.70
CA LYS A 73 11.26 18.76 -45.24
C LYS A 73 12.70 18.78 -44.70
N LYS A 74 13.71 18.44 -45.51
CA LYS A 74 15.13 18.44 -45.09
C LYS A 74 15.78 19.83 -45.04
N ALA A 75 15.19 20.85 -45.68
CA ALA A 75 15.71 22.22 -45.66
C ALA A 75 15.22 23.05 -44.46
N GLU A 76 14.14 22.63 -43.80
CA GLU A 76 13.54 23.34 -42.66
C GLU A 76 14.15 22.89 -41.32
N GLU A 77 14.47 21.60 -41.16
CA GLU A 77 15.20 21.07 -39.98
C GLU A 77 16.62 21.62 -39.84
N ALA A 78 17.30 21.95 -40.95
CA ALA A 78 18.65 22.51 -40.91
C ALA A 78 18.69 23.98 -40.41
N LYS A 79 17.58 24.73 -40.53
CA LYS A 79 17.50 26.13 -40.02
C LYS A 79 17.14 26.19 -38.54
N ALA A 80 16.31 25.27 -38.04
CA ALA A 80 15.98 25.20 -36.61
C ALA A 80 17.19 24.82 -35.73
N ALA A 81 18.11 23.99 -36.24
CA ALA A 81 19.31 23.59 -35.51
C ALA A 81 20.37 24.71 -35.38
N GLU A 82 20.40 25.68 -36.30
CA GLU A 82 21.35 26.81 -36.24
C GLU A 82 20.85 27.93 -35.29
N GLU A 83 19.53 28.10 -35.18
CA GLU A 83 18.91 29.09 -34.28
C GLU A 83 19.00 28.66 -32.80
N ALA A 84 18.90 27.36 -32.52
CA ALA A 84 19.08 26.80 -31.17
C ALA A 84 20.52 26.99 -30.62
N LYS A 85 21.55 26.88 -31.47
CA LYS A 85 22.95 27.08 -31.05
C LYS A 85 23.29 28.54 -30.70
N LYS A 86 22.67 29.53 -31.37
CA LYS A 86 22.87 30.95 -31.06
C LYS A 86 22.17 31.40 -29.77
N ALA A 87 21.09 30.72 -29.37
CA ALA A 87 20.42 30.98 -28.09
C ALA A 87 21.18 30.40 -26.87
N GLU A 88 21.90 29.28 -27.05
CA GLU A 88 22.69 28.64 -25.98
C GLU A 88 24.00 29.40 -25.68
N GLU A 89 24.68 29.94 -26.71
CA GLU A 89 25.88 30.77 -26.51
C GLU A 89 25.57 32.13 -25.84
N ALA A 90 24.37 32.69 -26.07
CA ALA A 90 23.93 33.92 -25.41
C ALA A 90 23.63 33.72 -23.92
N LYS A 91 23.08 32.56 -23.52
CA LYS A 91 22.82 32.23 -22.10
C LYS A 91 24.10 31.96 -21.31
N LYS A 92 25.09 31.25 -21.90
CA LYS A 92 26.39 31.00 -21.24
C LYS A 92 27.21 32.28 -21.01
N ALA A 93 27.04 33.32 -21.85
CA ALA A 93 27.70 34.61 -21.65
C ALA A 93 27.02 35.50 -20.59
N GLU A 94 25.74 35.26 -20.27
CA GLU A 94 25.01 35.99 -19.21
C GLU A 94 25.23 35.36 -17.82
N GLU A 95 25.34 34.04 -17.74
CA GLU A 95 25.69 33.34 -16.48
C GLU A 95 27.13 33.63 -16.02
N ALA A 96 28.09 33.73 -16.95
CA ALA A 96 29.47 34.06 -16.61
C ALA A 96 29.64 35.49 -16.03
N LYS A 97 28.66 36.39 -16.22
CA LYS A 97 28.67 37.74 -15.62
C LYS A 97 27.95 37.84 -14.26
N LYS A 98 27.22 36.81 -13.85
CA LYS A 98 26.58 36.74 -12.52
C LYS A 98 27.41 35.97 -11.48
N ALA A 99 28.45 35.25 -11.93
CA ALA A 99 29.30 34.41 -11.06
C ALA A 99 30.48 35.17 -10.40
N GLU A 100 30.82 36.39 -10.82
CA GLU A 100 31.86 37.19 -10.19
C GLU A 100 31.25 38.30 -9.32
N GLY A 101 30.84 37.94 -8.10
CA GLY A 101 30.60 38.91 -7.05
C GLY A 101 29.48 38.57 -6.09
N ASN A 102 29.62 37.47 -5.30
CA ASN A 102 29.08 37.44 -3.94
C ASN A 102 29.62 36.26 -3.11
N GLU A 103 30.91 36.25 -2.77
CA GLU A 103 31.39 35.42 -1.65
C GLU A 103 31.16 36.18 -0.34
N GLY A 104 29.92 36.13 0.15
CA GLY A 104 29.53 36.59 1.49
C GLY A 104 29.54 35.44 2.50
N SER A 105 30.11 35.69 3.67
CA SER A 105 30.21 34.75 4.80
C SER A 105 28.82 34.29 5.27
N LEU A 106 28.72 33.05 5.77
CA LEU A 106 27.50 32.45 6.35
C LEU A 106 26.82 33.34 7.41
N VAL A 107 27.60 34.21 8.06
CA VAL A 107 27.14 35.17 9.07
C VAL A 107 26.29 36.31 8.46
N ASP A 108 26.51 36.66 7.19
CA ASP A 108 25.74 37.70 6.51
C ASP A 108 24.33 37.21 6.11
N ARG A 109 24.12 35.90 5.97
CA ARG A 109 22.81 35.29 5.64
C ARG A 109 21.84 35.22 6.82
N LEU A 110 22.33 35.35 8.05
CA LEU A 110 21.54 35.21 9.27
C LEU A 110 21.19 36.56 9.93
N ASN A 111 21.66 37.68 9.38
CA ASN A 111 21.48 38.98 10.03
C ASN A 111 20.15 39.65 9.63
N ILE A 112 19.09 39.31 10.37
CA ILE A 112 17.80 40.03 10.35
C ILE A 112 17.99 41.38 11.05
N THR A 113 18.60 42.37 10.40
CA THR A 113 18.44 43.81 10.70
C THR A 113 19.18 44.67 9.67
N LYS A 114 18.76 44.59 8.41
CA LYS A 114 18.98 45.70 7.48
C LYS A 114 17.82 45.73 6.49
N ALA A 115 16.94 46.70 6.68
CA ALA A 115 15.87 47.00 5.74
C ALA A 115 16.49 47.71 4.53
N ASP A 116 16.83 46.94 3.51
CA ASP A 116 17.00 47.48 2.16
C ASP A 116 15.62 47.63 1.49
N GLU A 117 15.52 48.60 0.58
CA GLU A 117 14.29 49.02 -0.08
C GLU A 117 13.53 47.82 -0.69
N ALA A 118 12.23 47.74 -0.36
CA ALA A 118 11.36 46.61 -0.67
C ALA A 118 11.39 46.25 -2.17
N PRO A 119 11.89 45.06 -2.54
CA PRO A 119 11.60 44.49 -3.85
C PRO A 119 10.10 44.25 -3.94
N ALA A 120 9.54 44.37 -5.15
CA ALA A 120 8.14 44.06 -5.42
C ALA A 120 7.74 42.73 -4.74
N ALA A 121 6.60 42.73 -4.04
CA ALA A 121 6.16 41.66 -3.16
C ALA A 121 6.30 40.27 -3.82
N THR A 122 7.42 39.61 -3.55
CA THR A 122 7.55 38.16 -3.72
C THR A 122 6.46 37.57 -2.84
N LYS A 123 5.56 36.74 -3.41
CA LYS A 123 4.62 35.95 -2.61
C LYS A 123 5.42 35.35 -1.45
N ALA A 124 4.98 35.61 -0.23
CA ALA A 124 5.66 35.12 0.95
C ALA A 124 5.71 33.58 0.85
N MET A 125 6.85 33.00 1.20
CA MET A 125 6.97 31.55 1.38
C MET A 125 5.88 31.09 2.34
N GLU A 126 5.13 30.06 1.96
CA GLU A 126 4.14 29.44 2.86
C GLU A 126 4.85 28.32 3.61
N PHE A 127 4.63 28.26 4.93
CA PHE A 127 5.21 27.28 5.82
C PHE A 127 4.08 26.70 6.68
N LYS A 128 3.93 25.38 6.65
CA LYS A 128 2.96 24.64 7.44
C LYS A 128 3.72 23.61 8.27
N ILE A 129 3.27 23.45 9.51
CA ILE A 129 3.62 22.33 10.37
C ILE A 129 2.34 21.52 10.52
N SER A 130 2.46 20.21 10.36
CA SER A 130 1.44 19.24 10.74
C SER A 130 2.10 18.04 11.41
N GLY A 131 1.29 17.10 11.86
CA GLY A 131 1.80 15.85 12.36
C GLY A 131 0.77 15.10 13.18
N GLN A 132 1.26 14.04 13.79
CA GLN A 132 0.50 13.15 14.66
C GLN A 132 1.32 12.84 15.91
N ALA A 133 0.63 12.64 17.01
CA ALA A 133 1.23 12.02 18.19
C ALA A 133 0.29 10.93 18.70
N GLU A 134 0.89 9.80 18.99
CA GLU A 134 0.25 8.59 19.50
C GLU A 134 0.89 8.20 20.83
N PHE A 135 0.07 7.74 21.76
CA PHE A 135 0.54 7.21 23.02
C PHE A 135 -0.45 6.17 23.55
N ASP A 136 0.08 4.99 23.76
CA ASP A 136 -0.73 3.82 24.06
C ASP A 136 -0.35 3.23 25.41
N ALA A 137 -1.31 2.51 25.97
CA ALA A 137 -1.08 1.72 27.15
C ALA A 137 -1.78 0.37 27.01
N TYR A 138 -0.97 -0.67 27.08
CA TYR A 138 -1.39 -2.05 26.85
C TYR A 138 -1.24 -2.88 28.12
N GLY A 139 -2.14 -3.86 28.26
CA GLY A 139 -2.11 -4.83 29.33
C GLY A 139 -2.32 -6.23 28.76
N HIS A 140 -1.39 -7.12 29.06
CA HIS A 140 -1.46 -8.53 28.65
C HIS A 140 -1.52 -9.41 29.88
N TRP A 141 -2.59 -10.18 30.00
CA TRP A 141 -2.70 -11.23 31.01
C TRP A 141 -2.52 -12.59 30.35
N LYS A 142 -1.40 -13.25 30.66
CA LYS A 142 -1.14 -14.64 30.30
C LYS A 142 -1.65 -15.53 31.42
N ASN A 143 -2.54 -16.46 31.11
CA ASN A 143 -3.09 -17.42 32.07
C ASN A 143 -2.42 -18.79 31.98
N ASP A 144 -1.13 -18.81 31.71
CA ASP A 144 -0.29 -20.00 31.75
C ASP A 144 0.08 -20.41 33.19
N ASP A 145 1.03 -21.34 33.33
CA ASP A 145 1.57 -21.80 34.61
C ASP A 145 2.09 -20.67 35.53
N LYS A 146 2.54 -19.54 34.95
CA LYS A 146 3.13 -18.42 35.70
C LYS A 146 2.09 -17.37 36.09
N LYS A 147 0.98 -17.26 35.35
CA LYS A 147 -0.07 -16.24 35.55
C LYS A 147 0.50 -14.85 35.65
N GLU A 148 0.90 -14.32 34.51
CA GLU A 148 1.61 -13.05 34.41
C GLU A 148 0.68 -11.95 33.89
N LEU A 149 0.73 -10.77 34.52
CA LEU A 149 0.15 -9.55 33.99
C LEU A 149 1.31 -8.61 33.64
N THR A 150 1.54 -8.43 32.35
CA THR A 150 2.51 -7.46 31.82
C THR A 150 1.79 -6.23 31.29
N HIS A 151 2.54 -5.16 31.12
CA HIS A 151 2.09 -3.93 30.48
C HIS A 151 3.24 -3.35 29.66
N ASP A 152 2.87 -2.56 28.67
CA ASP A 152 3.77 -1.88 27.76
C ASP A 152 3.11 -0.58 27.27
N TYR A 153 3.96 0.29 26.73
CA TYR A 153 3.58 1.62 26.25
C TYR A 153 4.22 1.80 24.89
N TRP A 154 3.46 2.27 23.92
CA TRP A 154 3.99 2.61 22.60
C TRP A 154 3.78 4.12 22.41
N SER A 155 4.73 4.79 21.79
CA SER A 155 4.69 6.24 21.65
C SER A 155 5.35 6.67 20.36
N THR A 156 4.57 7.32 19.51
CA THR A 156 4.98 7.78 18.20
C THR A 156 4.68 9.26 18.06
N VAL A 157 5.60 10.03 17.48
CA VAL A 157 5.41 11.45 17.18
C VAL A 157 6.03 11.78 15.84
N ASP A 158 5.18 12.18 14.91
CA ASP A 158 5.57 12.63 13.58
C ASP A 158 5.32 14.13 13.45
N VAL A 159 6.31 14.83 12.89
CA VAL A 159 6.25 16.26 12.66
C VAL A 159 6.68 16.57 11.25
N ASP A 160 5.72 17.06 10.48
CA ASP A 160 5.86 17.46 9.10
C ASP A 160 6.20 18.94 8.99
N PHE A 161 7.14 19.23 8.09
CA PHE A 161 7.50 20.59 7.71
C PHE A 161 7.30 20.78 6.21
N ASP A 162 6.16 21.34 5.85
CA ASP A 162 5.83 21.72 4.48
C ASP A 162 6.30 23.15 4.19
N VAL A 163 7.15 23.31 3.17
CA VAL A 163 7.61 24.61 2.69
C VAL A 163 7.20 24.81 1.24
N LYS A 164 6.34 25.78 0.96
CA LYS A 164 6.01 26.19 -0.42
C LYS A 164 6.73 27.48 -0.76
N PHE A 165 7.73 27.37 -1.63
CA PHE A 165 8.53 28.50 -2.09
C PHE A 165 7.77 29.38 -3.10
N ASN A 166 6.98 28.75 -3.97
CA ASN A 166 6.13 29.41 -4.96
C ASN A 166 5.07 28.43 -5.52
N GLU A 167 4.41 28.78 -6.62
CA GLU A 167 3.36 27.95 -7.25
C GLU A 167 3.86 26.61 -7.79
N ASN A 168 5.16 26.48 -8.09
CA ASN A 168 5.73 25.29 -8.69
C ASN A 168 6.69 24.55 -7.77
N TRP A 169 7.28 25.21 -6.77
CA TRP A 169 8.34 24.63 -5.94
C TRP A 169 7.91 24.51 -4.48
N SER A 170 8.07 23.30 -3.93
CA SER A 170 7.93 23.01 -2.51
C SER A 170 9.02 22.06 -2.01
N ALA A 171 9.16 21.97 -0.69
CA ALA A 171 9.96 20.95 -0.02
C ALA A 171 9.19 20.42 1.19
N PHE A 172 9.51 19.20 1.56
CA PHE A 172 8.95 18.48 2.70
C PHE A 172 10.10 17.90 3.53
N VAL A 173 9.94 17.92 4.84
CA VAL A 173 10.80 17.20 5.79
C VAL A 173 9.90 16.63 6.88
N GLU A 174 10.11 15.37 7.22
CA GLU A 174 9.47 14.72 8.35
C GLU A 174 10.51 14.36 9.40
N LEU A 175 10.16 14.63 10.65
CA LEU A 175 10.85 14.10 11.82
C LEU A 175 9.91 13.13 12.51
N GLU A 176 10.42 11.94 12.80
CA GLU A 176 9.69 10.87 13.43
C GLU A 176 10.36 10.51 14.75
N ALA A 177 9.55 10.18 15.74
CA ALA A 177 10.01 9.63 17.00
C ALA A 177 9.11 8.47 17.36
N ASP A 178 9.60 7.25 17.15
CA ASP A 178 8.84 6.04 17.37
C ASP A 178 9.57 5.08 18.33
N ALA A 179 8.81 4.41 19.20
CA ALA A 179 9.29 3.34 20.07
C ALA A 179 8.16 2.61 20.82
N ASP A 180 8.42 1.32 21.09
CA ASP A 180 7.70 0.47 22.06
C ASP A 180 8.01 0.84 23.53
N ASN A 181 8.13 2.14 23.86
CA ASN A 181 8.27 2.64 25.22
C ASN A 181 7.89 4.14 25.34
N GLU A 182 7.93 4.67 26.56
CA GLU A 182 7.58 6.07 26.86
C GLU A 182 8.63 7.13 26.45
N ALA A 183 9.74 6.72 25.82
CA ALA A 183 10.88 7.58 25.52
C ALA A 183 11.41 7.38 24.09
N PRO A 184 10.58 7.63 23.05
CA PRO A 184 10.99 7.45 21.67
C PRO A 184 12.15 8.36 21.27
N GLY A 185 13.02 7.83 20.41
CA GLY A 185 14.15 8.54 19.86
C GLY A 185 13.77 9.30 18.60
N VAL A 186 14.03 10.60 18.56
CA VAL A 186 13.78 11.40 17.35
C VAL A 186 14.83 11.08 16.28
N HIS A 187 14.37 10.78 15.08
CA HIS A 187 15.19 10.64 13.90
C HIS A 187 14.58 11.37 12.70
N TYR A 188 15.40 11.47 11.67
CA TYR A 188 14.98 11.99 10.38
C TYR A 188 14.39 10.84 9.59
N ASN A 189 13.16 10.99 9.09
CA ASN A 189 12.54 9.97 8.25
C ASN A 189 12.65 10.32 6.77
N VAL A 190 11.88 11.31 6.30
CA VAL A 190 11.77 11.67 4.88
C VAL A 190 12.15 13.13 4.63
N ALA A 191 12.82 13.42 3.52
CA ALA A 191 12.79 14.76 2.92
C ALA A 191 12.99 14.75 1.41
N PHE A 192 12.22 15.62 0.74
CA PHE A 192 12.33 15.81 -0.70
C PHE A 192 12.03 17.25 -1.11
N VAL A 193 12.45 17.57 -2.33
CA VAL A 193 12.05 18.77 -3.04
C VAL A 193 11.14 18.36 -4.19
N GLN A 194 10.07 19.11 -4.38
CA GLN A 194 9.07 18.89 -5.41
C GLN A 194 9.01 20.07 -6.38
N TYR A 195 8.95 19.76 -7.67
CA TYR A 195 8.59 20.67 -8.75
C TYR A 195 7.29 20.22 -9.41
N GLN A 196 6.22 21.00 -9.20
CA GLN A 196 4.93 20.83 -9.84
C GLN A 196 4.89 21.64 -11.15
N HIS A 197 4.97 20.96 -12.29
CA HIS A 197 4.84 21.61 -13.60
C HIS A 197 3.37 21.92 -13.93
N SER A 198 2.47 21.01 -13.56
CA SER A 198 1.01 21.12 -13.72
C SER A 198 0.29 20.23 -12.70
N GLU A 199 -1.03 20.28 -12.66
CA GLU A 199 -1.85 19.38 -11.83
C GLU A 199 -1.59 17.88 -12.09
N ASN A 200 -1.13 17.51 -13.30
CA ASN A 200 -0.91 16.12 -13.70
C ASN A 200 0.57 15.78 -13.98
N ALA A 201 1.51 16.66 -13.60
CA ALA A 201 2.93 16.46 -13.86
C ALA A 201 3.76 17.01 -12.70
N VAL A 202 4.30 16.11 -11.90
CA VAL A 202 5.10 16.41 -10.70
C VAL A 202 6.44 15.68 -10.78
N PHE A 203 7.50 16.36 -10.39
CA PHE A 203 8.84 15.81 -10.29
C PHE A 203 9.32 15.95 -8.85
N LYS A 204 9.77 14.87 -8.22
CA LYS A 204 10.37 14.91 -6.88
C LYS A 204 11.80 14.40 -6.92
N PHE A 205 12.62 14.90 -6.00
CA PHE A 205 13.94 14.35 -5.73
C PHE A 205 14.29 14.48 -4.25
N GLY A 206 14.88 13.42 -3.70
CA GLY A 206 15.13 13.30 -2.27
C GLY A 206 14.89 11.87 -1.80
N ASP A 207 14.46 11.74 -0.55
CA ASP A 207 13.97 10.50 0.02
C ASP A 207 12.51 10.28 -0.39
N LEU A 208 12.23 9.07 -0.86
CA LEU A 208 10.96 8.64 -1.43
C LEU A 208 10.66 7.25 -0.84
N THR A 209 9.38 6.99 -0.60
CA THR A 209 8.89 5.73 -0.05
C THR A 209 7.80 5.20 -0.96
N HIS A 210 7.86 3.92 -1.27
CA HIS A 210 6.88 3.24 -2.11
C HIS A 210 6.32 2.04 -1.35
N ALA A 211 5.01 1.89 -1.32
CA ALA A 211 4.32 0.73 -0.78
C ALA A 211 3.01 0.52 -1.53
N GLU A 212 2.57 -0.73 -1.61
CA GLU A 212 1.28 -1.09 -2.20
C GLU A 212 0.67 -2.28 -1.47
N GLY A 213 -0.65 -2.27 -1.34
CA GLY A 213 -1.36 -3.36 -0.71
C GLY A 213 -1.18 -3.43 0.81
N ALA A 214 -1.05 -2.28 1.46
CA ALA A 214 -1.19 -2.13 2.91
C ALA A 214 -2.55 -2.68 3.38
N PHE A 215 -2.60 -3.21 4.59
CA PHE A 215 -3.86 -3.63 5.20
C PHE A 215 -4.62 -2.39 5.71
N ASN A 216 -5.95 -2.42 5.73
CA ASN A 216 -6.75 -1.31 6.27
C ASN A 216 -7.18 -1.53 7.72
N TYR A 217 -7.10 -2.77 8.20
CA TYR A 217 -7.62 -3.17 9.49
C TYR A 217 -6.68 -4.16 10.14
N TYR A 218 -6.64 -4.12 11.48
CA TYR A 218 -5.84 -4.98 12.36
C TYR A 218 -4.37 -4.54 12.49
N ASP A 219 -3.63 -5.13 13.44
CA ASP A 219 -2.22 -4.87 13.79
C ASP A 219 -1.21 -5.02 12.62
N TYR A 220 -1.68 -5.20 11.37
CA TYR A 220 -0.89 -5.31 10.15
C TYR A 220 -1.08 -4.12 9.21
N ASP A 221 -1.73 -3.04 9.66
CA ASP A 221 -2.03 -1.86 8.85
C ASP A 221 -0.84 -0.93 8.63
N ASP A 222 0.31 -1.22 9.26
CA ASP A 222 1.57 -0.54 8.98
C ASP A 222 2.33 -1.17 7.79
N PRO A 223 2.39 -0.49 6.63
CA PRO A 223 3.13 -0.98 5.48
C PRO A 223 4.64 -0.98 5.68
N ALA A 224 5.21 -0.33 6.70
CA ALA A 224 6.64 -0.45 7.02
C ALA A 224 7.01 -1.89 7.41
N ASP A 225 6.08 -2.57 8.08
CA ASP A 225 6.23 -3.96 8.53
C ASP A 225 5.54 -4.96 7.59
N ASN A 226 4.26 -4.76 7.28
CA ASN A 226 3.43 -5.74 6.61
C ASN A 226 2.69 -5.19 5.39
N ALA A 227 2.69 -5.95 4.29
CA ALA A 227 1.79 -5.66 3.17
C ALA A 227 1.48 -6.94 2.39
N ALA A 228 0.26 -7.02 1.88
CA ALA A 228 -0.12 -8.10 0.97
C ALA A 228 0.46 -7.92 -0.44
N GLY A 229 0.85 -6.68 -0.80
CA GLY A 229 1.42 -6.34 -2.11
C GLY A 229 2.93 -6.20 -2.07
N MET A 230 3.38 -5.16 -1.39
CA MET A 230 4.77 -4.78 -1.17
C MET A 230 4.82 -3.83 0.02
N LYS A 231 5.59 -4.18 1.05
CA LYS A 231 5.85 -3.31 2.19
C LYS A 231 6.65 -2.08 1.75
N GLU A 232 6.93 -1.16 2.65
CA GLU A 232 7.67 0.06 2.30
C GLU A 232 9.07 -0.21 1.76
N HIS A 233 9.35 0.38 0.60
CA HIS A 233 10.65 0.43 -0.04
C HIS A 233 11.12 1.87 -0.11
N ASP A 234 12.06 2.18 0.79
CA ASP A 234 12.70 3.48 0.87
C ASP A 234 13.84 3.63 -0.13
N ILE A 235 13.80 4.71 -0.91
CA ILE A 235 14.83 5.07 -1.87
C ILE A 235 15.24 6.52 -1.72
N ARG A 236 16.50 6.83 -2.04
CA ARG A 236 16.95 8.20 -2.32
C ARG A 236 17.17 8.35 -3.82
N GLY A 237 16.37 9.19 -4.47
CA GLY A 237 16.29 9.19 -5.91
C GLY A 237 15.45 10.28 -6.54
N LEU A 238 14.83 9.93 -7.67
CA LEU A 238 13.97 10.77 -8.48
C LEU A 238 12.60 10.09 -8.64
N GLU A 239 11.55 10.89 -8.61
CA GLU A 239 10.19 10.44 -8.93
C GLU A 239 9.55 11.33 -9.99
N LEU A 240 8.81 10.72 -10.91
CA LEU A 240 7.94 11.38 -11.88
C LEU A 240 6.51 10.87 -11.71
N ASP A 241 5.59 11.78 -11.38
CA ASP A 241 4.16 11.55 -11.45
C ASP A 241 3.60 12.19 -12.73
N LEU A 242 2.96 11.40 -13.59
CA LEU A 242 2.44 11.85 -14.88
C LEU A 242 1.10 11.19 -15.22
N TYR A 243 -0.01 11.94 -15.13
CA TYR A 243 -1.36 11.45 -15.45
C TYR A 243 -1.71 10.10 -14.82
N GLY A 244 -1.39 9.94 -13.52
CA GLY A 244 -1.63 8.71 -12.76
C GLY A 244 -0.47 7.70 -12.80
N LEU A 245 0.50 7.86 -13.70
CA LEU A 245 1.72 7.05 -13.72
C LEU A 245 2.73 7.60 -12.69
N GLN A 246 3.17 6.75 -11.78
CA GLN A 246 4.29 7.02 -10.86
C GLN A 246 5.50 6.21 -11.31
N LEU A 247 6.64 6.87 -11.44
CA LEU A 247 7.93 6.26 -11.77
C LEU A 247 8.99 6.71 -10.77
N GLY A 248 9.48 5.79 -9.94
CA GLY A 248 10.55 6.01 -8.97
C GLY A 248 11.84 5.33 -9.40
N LEU A 249 12.98 6.01 -9.25
CA LEU A 249 14.30 5.44 -9.50
C LEU A 249 15.30 5.98 -8.46
N GLY A 250 16.01 5.10 -7.77
CA GLY A 250 16.93 5.53 -6.72
C GLY A 250 17.85 4.44 -6.21
N PHE A 251 18.59 4.79 -5.17
CA PHE A 251 19.33 3.85 -4.34
C PHE A 251 18.52 3.55 -3.09
N GLY A 252 18.49 2.31 -2.61
CA GLY A 252 17.81 2.00 -1.36
C GLY A 252 18.39 2.79 -0.19
N ARG A 253 17.56 2.99 0.84
CA ARG A 253 17.89 3.70 2.09
C ARG A 253 17.58 2.80 3.28
N GLY A 254 18.23 3.06 4.42
CA GLY A 254 17.86 2.45 5.70
C GLY A 254 17.94 0.92 5.66
N SER A 255 16.88 0.26 6.16
CA SER A 255 16.70 -1.19 6.11
C SER A 255 16.60 -1.72 4.68
N ASN A 256 16.01 -0.96 3.75
CA ASN A 256 15.88 -1.36 2.34
C ASN A 256 17.25 -1.52 1.64
N ASP A 257 18.31 -0.86 2.12
CA ASP A 257 19.66 -0.97 1.54
C ASP A 257 20.53 -2.10 2.14
N ILE A 258 19.99 -2.87 3.09
CA ILE A 258 20.71 -3.95 3.74
C ILE A 258 20.73 -5.18 2.83
N HIS A 259 21.92 -5.72 2.58
CA HIS A 259 22.14 -7.02 1.93
C HIS A 259 22.92 -7.94 2.87
N THR A 260 22.35 -9.07 3.27
CA THR A 260 23.10 -10.04 4.09
C THR A 260 24.02 -10.88 3.21
N VAL A 261 25.33 -10.67 3.36
CA VAL A 261 26.36 -11.42 2.64
C VAL A 261 26.93 -12.48 3.56
N CYS A 262 26.69 -13.75 3.25
CA CYS A 262 27.34 -14.87 3.91
C CYS A 262 28.60 -15.28 3.14
N VAL A 263 29.75 -15.24 3.83
CA VAL A 263 31.00 -15.82 3.33
C VAL A 263 31.25 -17.15 4.01
N ASP A 264 31.74 -18.12 3.24
CA ASP A 264 32.20 -19.40 3.76
C ASP A 264 33.47 -19.16 4.61
N ALA A 265 33.29 -18.87 5.90
CA ALA A 265 34.39 -18.92 6.86
C ALA A 265 34.58 -20.36 7.33
N VAL A 266 35.78 -20.70 7.78
CA VAL A 266 36.05 -21.98 8.44
C VAL A 266 36.74 -21.75 9.78
N ASP A 267 36.45 -22.59 10.76
CA ASP A 267 37.15 -22.59 12.03
C ASP A 267 38.61 -23.08 11.87
N GLU A 268 39.38 -23.05 12.95
CA GLU A 268 40.78 -23.54 12.96
C GLU A 268 40.90 -25.04 12.58
N ASN A 269 39.79 -25.78 12.59
CA ASN A 269 39.71 -27.20 12.23
C ASN A 269 39.15 -27.43 10.81
N GLY A 270 38.84 -26.36 10.07
CA GLY A 270 38.28 -26.44 8.71
C GLY A 270 36.77 -26.68 8.67
N ASN A 271 36.05 -26.58 9.80
CA ASN A 271 34.59 -26.68 9.82
C ASN A 271 33.99 -25.35 9.32
N PRO A 272 32.99 -25.37 8.43
CA PRO A 272 32.29 -24.16 8.01
C PRO A 272 31.73 -23.41 9.22
N ILE A 273 32.08 -22.14 9.35
CA ILE A 273 31.42 -21.18 10.24
C ILE A 273 30.57 -20.29 9.34
N PRO A 274 29.25 -20.19 9.56
CA PRO A 274 28.44 -19.14 8.94
C PRO A 274 28.99 -17.79 9.38
N ASN A 275 29.62 -17.05 8.46
CA ASN A 275 30.06 -15.68 8.71
C ASN A 275 29.26 -14.78 7.77
N CYS A 276 28.07 -14.40 8.23
CA CYS A 276 27.19 -13.48 7.53
C CYS A 276 27.37 -12.08 8.10
N TYR A 277 27.51 -11.09 7.22
CA TYR A 277 27.54 -9.69 7.61
C TYR A 277 26.62 -8.88 6.70
N ALA A 278 25.96 -7.88 7.29
CA ALA A 278 25.19 -6.90 6.54
C ALA A 278 26.14 -6.03 5.70
N SER A 279 25.88 -5.95 4.41
CA SER A 279 26.48 -5.02 3.47
C SER A 279 25.44 -3.96 3.13
N MET A 280 25.74 -2.70 3.42
CA MET A 280 24.89 -1.55 3.04
C MET A 280 25.50 -0.82 1.84
N GLY A 281 24.72 0.03 1.17
CA GLY A 281 25.19 0.94 0.12
C GLY A 281 25.26 0.33 -1.27
N LYS A 282 24.42 -0.66 -1.57
CA LYS A 282 24.54 -1.45 -2.82
C LYS A 282 23.25 -1.60 -3.61
N SER A 283 22.11 -1.37 -2.99
CA SER A 283 20.81 -1.54 -3.65
C SER A 283 20.54 -0.39 -4.63
N TYR A 284 19.87 -0.73 -5.72
CA TYR A 284 19.16 0.24 -6.55
C TYR A 284 17.80 -0.32 -6.90
N ASP A 285 16.86 0.60 -7.02
CA ASP A 285 15.44 0.31 -6.97
C ASP A 285 14.76 1.07 -8.11
N ALA A 286 13.77 0.42 -8.71
CA ALA A 286 12.95 0.97 -9.77
C ALA A 286 11.48 0.63 -9.50
N HIS A 287 10.68 1.66 -9.29
CA HIS A 287 9.27 1.56 -8.99
C HIS A 287 8.42 2.07 -10.16
N VAL A 288 7.33 1.38 -10.45
CA VAL A 288 6.29 1.83 -11.37
C VAL A 288 4.91 1.44 -10.84
N ALA A 289 4.00 2.41 -10.82
CA ALA A 289 2.58 2.16 -10.55
C ALA A 289 1.71 3.06 -11.43
N TYR A 290 0.47 2.64 -11.69
CA TYR A 290 -0.48 3.44 -12.46
C TYR A 290 -1.85 3.50 -11.81
N GLN A 291 -2.28 4.68 -11.39
CA GLN A 291 -3.62 4.90 -10.87
C GLN A 291 -4.65 4.99 -12.00
N PHE A 292 -5.54 4.00 -12.08
CA PHE A 292 -6.66 3.98 -13.01
C PHE A 292 -8.00 4.14 -12.27
N ASP A 293 -8.56 5.35 -12.35
CA ASP A 293 -9.87 5.65 -11.77
C ASP A 293 -10.97 5.60 -12.83
N TYR A 294 -12.00 4.79 -12.60
CA TYR A 294 -13.15 4.71 -13.49
C TYR A 294 -14.43 4.45 -12.70
N ALA A 295 -15.41 5.35 -12.85
CA ALA A 295 -16.74 5.22 -12.26
C ALA A 295 -16.74 4.98 -10.74
N GLY A 296 -15.87 5.69 -10.00
CA GLY A 296 -15.72 5.54 -8.55
C GLY A 296 -14.99 4.27 -8.12
N GLN A 297 -14.38 3.54 -9.05
CA GLN A 297 -13.50 2.42 -8.77
C GLN A 297 -12.05 2.86 -9.02
N SER A 298 -11.14 2.35 -8.21
CA SER A 298 -9.70 2.56 -8.32
C SER A 298 -9.02 1.20 -8.58
N LEU A 299 -8.14 1.16 -9.59
CA LEU A 299 -7.26 0.04 -9.87
C LEU A 299 -5.83 0.56 -9.99
N ARG A 300 -4.90 -0.06 -9.28
CA ARG A 300 -3.51 0.34 -9.22
C ARG A 300 -2.59 -0.87 -9.43
N PRO A 301 -2.30 -1.24 -10.68
CA PRO A 301 -1.21 -2.16 -10.96
C PRO A 301 0.12 -1.50 -10.60
N PHE A 302 1.01 -2.30 -10.01
CA PHE A 302 2.34 -1.86 -9.60
C PHE A 302 3.40 -2.92 -9.90
N ALA A 303 4.65 -2.47 -10.00
CA ALA A 303 5.83 -3.31 -10.00
C ALA A 303 7.01 -2.53 -9.41
N HIS A 304 7.81 -3.21 -8.59
CA HIS A 304 9.00 -2.68 -7.96
C HIS A 304 10.13 -3.68 -8.12
N TYR A 305 11.22 -3.25 -8.74
CA TYR A 305 12.41 -4.06 -8.92
C TYR A 305 13.54 -3.52 -8.06
N LYS A 306 14.25 -4.40 -7.39
CA LYS A 306 15.47 -4.07 -6.66
C LYS A 306 16.59 -5.02 -7.01
N SER A 307 17.81 -4.50 -6.99
CA SER A 307 19.01 -5.32 -7.14
C SER A 307 20.16 -4.80 -6.30
N TRP A 308 20.90 -5.73 -5.71
CA TRP A 308 22.12 -5.44 -4.94
C TRP A 308 23.39 -5.52 -5.78
N GLN A 309 23.28 -5.36 -7.12
CA GLN A 309 24.41 -5.40 -8.07
C GLN A 309 25.15 -6.75 -8.11
N GLU A 310 24.53 -7.83 -7.66
CA GLU A 310 25.06 -9.19 -7.72
C GLU A 310 24.18 -10.04 -8.64
N ALA A 311 24.77 -11.00 -9.35
CA ALA A 311 24.11 -11.71 -10.47
C ALA A 311 22.79 -12.40 -10.11
N LYS A 312 22.54 -12.65 -8.82
CA LYS A 312 21.38 -13.37 -8.28
C LYS A 312 20.71 -12.67 -7.10
N ALA A 313 21.22 -11.51 -6.68
CA ALA A 313 20.62 -10.72 -5.63
C ALA A 313 19.75 -9.67 -6.32
N ASN A 314 18.50 -10.03 -6.54
CA ASN A 314 17.46 -9.16 -7.05
C ASN A 314 16.09 -9.70 -6.66
N GLU A 315 15.15 -8.78 -6.49
CA GLU A 315 13.78 -9.08 -6.13
C GLU A 315 12.82 -8.26 -7.01
N LEU A 316 11.63 -8.80 -7.19
CA LEU A 316 10.52 -8.15 -7.87
C LEU A 316 9.27 -8.31 -7.02
N HIS A 317 8.72 -7.18 -6.62
CA HIS A 317 7.35 -7.08 -6.17
C HIS A 317 6.48 -6.62 -7.32
N ALA A 318 5.32 -7.23 -7.50
CA ALA A 318 4.36 -6.80 -8.52
C ALA A 318 2.96 -7.22 -8.14
N GLY A 319 1.97 -6.45 -8.56
CA GLY A 319 0.62 -6.76 -8.14
C GLY A 319 -0.45 -5.84 -8.71
N LEU A 320 -1.62 -5.97 -8.12
CA LEU A 320 -2.78 -5.13 -8.36
C LEU A 320 -3.45 -4.84 -7.03
N GLU A 321 -3.53 -3.56 -6.70
CA GLU A 321 -4.42 -3.05 -5.68
C GLU A 321 -5.73 -2.56 -6.33
N ALA A 322 -6.84 -2.84 -5.68
CA ALA A 322 -8.17 -2.47 -6.17
C ALA A 322 -9.03 -1.96 -5.03
N ALA A 323 -9.57 -0.76 -5.16
CA ALA A 323 -10.63 -0.24 -4.31
C ALA A 323 -11.92 -0.15 -5.12
N LEU A 324 -12.90 -0.98 -4.76
CA LEU A 324 -14.14 -1.13 -5.50
C LEU A 324 -15.34 -0.74 -4.65
N GLU A 325 -16.22 0.10 -5.19
CA GLU A 325 -17.40 0.63 -4.49
C GLU A 325 -18.71 0.22 -5.18
N PHE A 326 -19.64 -0.35 -4.41
CA PHE A 326 -20.94 -0.85 -4.86
C PHE A 326 -22.07 -0.34 -3.95
N GLY A 327 -22.21 0.99 -3.87
CA GLY A 327 -23.21 1.64 -3.01
C GLY A 327 -22.80 1.58 -1.54
N PRO A 328 -23.56 0.91 -0.64
CA PRO A 328 -23.18 0.79 0.77
C PRO A 328 -22.07 -0.25 1.00
N PHE A 329 -21.72 -1.04 -0.01
CA PHE A 329 -20.68 -2.07 0.06
C PHE A 329 -19.43 -1.56 -0.66
N ALA A 330 -18.26 -1.76 -0.08
CA ALA A 330 -16.97 -1.55 -0.74
C ALA A 330 -16.06 -2.74 -0.47
N ILE A 331 -15.04 -2.92 -1.30
CA ILE A 331 -13.99 -3.93 -1.09
C ILE A 331 -12.64 -3.32 -1.49
N HIS A 332 -11.70 -3.36 -0.55
CA HIS A 332 -10.28 -3.24 -0.87
C HIS A 332 -9.75 -4.66 -1.17
N ALA A 333 -9.08 -4.84 -2.29
CA ALA A 333 -8.54 -6.14 -2.67
C ALA A 333 -7.14 -5.99 -3.26
N VAL A 334 -6.24 -6.87 -2.84
CA VAL A 334 -4.85 -6.87 -3.27
C VAL A 334 -4.49 -8.25 -3.79
N TYR A 335 -3.78 -8.28 -4.90
CA TYR A 335 -2.94 -9.40 -5.29
C TYR A 335 -1.50 -8.93 -5.34
N GLY A 336 -0.63 -9.58 -4.57
CA GLY A 336 0.82 -9.36 -4.56
C GLY A 336 1.59 -10.60 -5.02
N LEU A 337 2.69 -10.35 -5.70
CA LEU A 337 3.74 -11.31 -6.03
C LEU A 337 5.04 -10.74 -5.48
N HIS A 338 5.72 -11.50 -4.62
CA HIS A 338 7.11 -11.27 -4.26
C HIS A 338 7.94 -12.41 -4.85
N ALA A 339 8.80 -12.09 -5.83
CA ALA A 339 9.75 -13.02 -6.40
C ALA A 339 11.20 -12.62 -6.08
N ASP A 340 11.96 -13.55 -5.50
CA ASP A 340 13.38 -13.39 -5.14
C ASP A 340 14.27 -14.22 -6.08
N ARG A 341 15.47 -13.70 -6.34
CA ARG A 341 16.50 -14.27 -7.21
C ARG A 341 15.98 -14.61 -8.60
N LEU A 342 15.39 -13.63 -9.28
CA LEU A 342 14.73 -13.75 -10.59
C LEU A 342 15.60 -14.36 -11.69
N THR A 343 16.92 -14.31 -11.51
CA THR A 343 17.92 -14.82 -12.46
C THR A 343 18.39 -16.25 -12.17
N GLU A 344 17.87 -16.90 -11.11
CA GLU A 344 18.08 -18.34 -10.90
C GLU A 344 17.17 -19.18 -11.82
N ASP A 345 17.57 -20.43 -12.05
CA ASP A 345 16.81 -21.36 -12.91
C ASP A 345 15.43 -21.69 -12.33
N ASP A 346 15.27 -21.54 -11.01
CA ASP A 346 14.05 -21.75 -10.24
C ASP A 346 13.88 -20.58 -9.24
N PRO A 347 13.41 -19.41 -9.72
CA PRO A 347 13.26 -18.24 -8.87
C PRO A 347 12.17 -18.49 -7.83
N LYS A 348 12.41 -18.03 -6.60
CA LYS A 348 11.47 -18.19 -5.50
C LYS A 348 10.35 -17.19 -5.66
N ALA A 349 9.11 -17.61 -5.46
CA ALA A 349 7.97 -16.71 -5.57
C ALA A 349 6.93 -17.03 -4.50
N THR A 350 6.32 -15.98 -3.96
CA THR A 350 5.16 -16.08 -3.08
C THR A 350 4.07 -15.19 -3.64
N HIS A 351 2.83 -15.69 -3.56
CA HIS A 351 1.65 -14.95 -3.96
C HIS A 351 0.83 -14.64 -2.72
N ALA A 352 0.45 -13.38 -2.53
CA ALA A 352 -0.40 -12.95 -1.43
C ALA A 352 -1.71 -12.36 -1.95
N PHE A 353 -2.79 -12.63 -1.22
CA PHE A 353 -4.13 -12.17 -1.54
C PHE A 353 -4.74 -11.52 -0.31
N LEU A 354 -5.26 -10.31 -0.46
CA LEU A 354 -6.02 -9.61 0.57
C LEU A 354 -7.39 -9.23 0.01
N ALA A 355 -8.43 -9.40 0.83
CA ALA A 355 -9.77 -8.90 0.55
C ALA A 355 -10.39 -8.34 1.83
N GLU A 356 -10.71 -7.06 1.81
CA GLU A 356 -11.25 -6.31 2.94
C GLU A 356 -12.60 -5.69 2.57
N PRO A 357 -13.70 -6.47 2.67
CA PRO A 357 -15.02 -5.93 2.44
C PRO A 357 -15.45 -4.99 3.58
N SER A 358 -16.17 -3.94 3.23
CA SER A 358 -16.88 -3.08 4.17
C SER A 358 -18.33 -2.87 3.74
N PHE A 359 -19.21 -2.71 4.72
CA PHE A 359 -20.62 -2.43 4.51
C PHE A 359 -21.11 -1.38 5.51
N LYS A 360 -21.58 -0.24 5.00
CA LYS A 360 -22.00 0.89 5.82
C LYS A 360 -23.44 1.29 5.53
N VAL A 361 -24.31 1.22 6.55
CA VAL A 361 -25.69 1.70 6.48
C VAL A 361 -26.08 2.40 7.77
N SER A 362 -26.42 3.68 7.65
CA SER A 362 -26.85 4.53 8.76
C SER A 362 -25.83 4.56 9.90
N ASN A 363 -26.17 3.98 11.06
CA ASN A 363 -25.32 3.92 12.24
C ASN A 363 -24.63 2.56 12.43
N VAL A 364 -24.73 1.66 11.45
CA VAL A 364 -24.07 0.35 11.46
C VAL A 364 -22.98 0.33 10.39
N ASN A 365 -21.81 -0.16 10.77
CA ASN A 365 -20.71 -0.45 9.87
C ASN A 365 -20.20 -1.86 10.12
N ILE A 366 -19.91 -2.62 9.07
CA ILE A 366 -19.34 -3.95 9.17
C ILE A 366 -18.08 -3.94 8.33
N LYS A 367 -16.97 -4.36 8.92
CA LYS A 367 -15.66 -4.51 8.28
C LYS A 367 -15.28 -5.98 8.33
N GLY A 368 -14.59 -6.45 7.31
CA GLY A 368 -13.97 -7.76 7.32
C GLY A 368 -12.63 -7.71 6.61
N GLY A 369 -11.80 -8.72 6.86
CA GLY A 369 -10.51 -8.93 6.21
C GLY A 369 -10.27 -10.42 6.02
N PHE A 370 -9.70 -10.78 4.88
CA PHE A 370 -9.21 -12.13 4.63
C PHE A 370 -7.89 -12.02 3.89
N PHE A 371 -6.86 -12.63 4.45
CA PHE A 371 -5.53 -12.71 3.87
C PHE A 371 -5.14 -14.16 3.64
N TYR A 372 -4.42 -14.41 2.55
CA TYR A 372 -3.85 -15.71 2.27
C TYR A 372 -2.57 -15.58 1.46
N ALA A 373 -1.50 -16.24 1.89
CA ALA A 373 -0.25 -16.36 1.16
C ALA A 373 -0.04 -17.81 0.67
N LEU A 374 0.35 -17.95 -0.59
CA LEU A 374 0.83 -19.19 -1.19
C LEU A 374 2.36 -19.19 -1.15
N LEU A 375 2.92 -19.89 -0.18
CA LEU A 375 4.36 -20.08 -0.03
C LEU A 375 4.78 -21.42 -0.67
N ASP A 376 6.02 -21.51 -1.15
CA ASP A 376 6.60 -22.78 -1.61
C ASP A 376 7.29 -23.49 -0.43
N ASP A 377 6.77 -24.65 -0.03
CA ASP A 377 7.26 -25.42 1.12
C ASP A 377 8.74 -25.87 1.00
N LYS A 378 9.27 -25.97 -0.22
CA LYS A 378 10.63 -26.48 -0.46
C LYS A 378 11.63 -25.37 -0.69
N THR A 379 11.19 -24.30 -1.31
CA THR A 379 12.01 -23.15 -1.67
C THR A 379 11.30 -21.85 -1.30
N PRO A 380 11.02 -21.60 -0.01
CA PRO A 380 10.29 -20.41 0.39
C PRO A 380 11.10 -19.16 0.05
N THR A 381 10.39 -18.14 -0.44
CA THR A 381 10.88 -16.76 -0.53
C THR A 381 11.21 -16.25 0.87
N VAL A 382 12.25 -15.42 1.00
CA VAL A 382 12.54 -14.76 2.27
C VAL A 382 11.70 -13.49 2.31
N HIS A 383 10.78 -13.43 3.26
CA HIS A 383 9.85 -12.30 3.41
C HIS A 383 10.28 -11.29 4.46
N ASP A 384 11.32 -11.59 5.25
CA ASP A 384 11.59 -10.90 6.51
C ASP A 384 10.29 -10.80 7.33
N ASN A 385 9.76 -9.58 7.55
CA ASN A 385 8.48 -9.33 8.20
C ASN A 385 7.32 -9.00 7.23
N GLU A 386 7.54 -9.00 5.91
CA GLU A 386 6.53 -8.54 4.92
C GLU A 386 5.18 -9.26 5.05
N LEU A 387 5.23 -10.59 5.28
CA LEU A 387 4.05 -11.41 5.46
C LEU A 387 3.92 -11.81 6.94
N PRO A 388 2.80 -11.48 7.61
CA PRO A 388 2.67 -11.76 9.04
C PRO A 388 2.43 -13.24 9.36
N GLU A 389 1.67 -13.94 8.51
CA GLU A 389 1.30 -15.36 8.63
C GLU A 389 0.75 -15.84 7.28
N TYR A 390 0.58 -17.15 7.07
CA TYR A 390 0.10 -17.65 5.77
C TYR A 390 -1.41 -17.41 5.56
N MET A 391 -2.20 -17.23 6.62
CA MET A 391 -3.63 -16.92 6.52
C MET A 391 -4.12 -16.20 7.79
N PHE A 392 -4.91 -15.15 7.61
CA PHE A 392 -5.74 -14.62 8.69
C PHE A 392 -7.14 -14.26 8.18
N ALA A 393 -8.10 -14.19 9.11
CA ALA A 393 -9.41 -13.64 8.86
C ALA A 393 -9.85 -12.73 10.00
N TYR A 394 -10.47 -11.61 9.65
CA TYR A 394 -10.92 -10.57 10.57
C TYR A 394 -12.37 -10.19 10.28
N GLY A 395 -13.12 -9.85 11.32
CA GLY A 395 -14.45 -9.26 11.19
C GLY A 395 -14.80 -8.38 12.38
N GLU A 396 -15.31 -7.18 12.11
CA GLU A 396 -15.78 -6.24 13.11
C GLU A 396 -17.14 -5.64 12.72
N GLY A 397 -18.06 -5.60 13.68
CA GLY A 397 -19.36 -4.95 13.55
C GLY A 397 -19.48 -3.76 14.50
N ASP A 398 -19.56 -2.58 13.94
CA ASP A 398 -19.64 -1.29 14.62
C ASP A 398 -21.08 -0.77 14.72
N ILE A 399 -21.42 -0.19 15.86
CA ILE A 399 -22.64 0.60 16.04
C ILE A 399 -22.25 2.00 16.55
N LYS A 400 -22.49 3.01 15.70
CA LYS A 400 -22.38 4.42 16.06
C LYS A 400 -23.52 4.79 17.01
N LEU A 401 -23.18 5.18 18.24
CA LEU A 401 -24.14 5.57 19.27
C LEU A 401 -24.40 7.08 19.25
N THR A 402 -23.33 7.86 19.05
CA THR A 402 -23.36 9.33 18.93
C THR A 402 -22.33 9.76 17.90
N ASP A 403 -22.22 11.06 17.61
CA ASP A 403 -21.17 11.56 16.72
C ASP A 403 -19.76 11.31 17.22
N ALA A 404 -19.58 11.21 18.54
CA ALA A 404 -18.29 10.99 19.18
C ALA A 404 -18.04 9.55 19.64
N VAL A 405 -19.04 8.65 19.63
CA VAL A 405 -18.93 7.32 20.26
C VAL A 405 -19.44 6.23 19.34
N THR A 406 -18.59 5.25 19.08
CA THR A 406 -18.90 3.99 18.36
C THR A 406 -18.46 2.80 19.20
N ILE A 407 -19.25 1.73 19.21
CA ILE A 407 -18.89 0.46 19.86
C ILE A 407 -18.80 -0.63 18.80
N GLY A 408 -17.70 -1.36 18.79
CA GLY A 408 -17.41 -2.48 17.91
C GLY A 408 -17.40 -3.82 18.67
N LEU A 409 -17.86 -4.86 17.99
CA LEU A 409 -17.62 -6.25 18.36
C LEU A 409 -16.77 -6.88 17.26
N LEU A 410 -15.64 -7.45 17.65
CA LEU A 410 -14.69 -8.00 16.69
C LEU A 410 -14.32 -9.46 17.01
N GLY A 411 -13.89 -10.16 15.97
CA GLY A 411 -13.23 -11.44 16.07
C GLY A 411 -12.20 -11.63 14.97
N GLU A 412 -11.09 -12.26 15.32
CA GLU A 412 -9.99 -12.58 14.43
C GLU A 412 -9.61 -14.05 14.53
N LEU A 413 -9.24 -14.63 13.40
CA LEU A 413 -8.70 -15.96 13.27
C LEU A 413 -7.31 -15.85 12.67
N HIS A 414 -6.31 -16.35 13.39
CA HIS A 414 -4.91 -16.36 12.99
C HIS A 414 -4.41 -17.80 12.90
N THR A 415 -3.51 -18.06 11.94
CA THR A 415 -2.70 -19.28 11.90
C THR A 415 -1.39 -19.11 12.65
N ASN A 416 -0.93 -17.88 12.88
CA ASN A 416 0.30 -17.55 13.61
C ASN A 416 1.54 -18.30 13.09
N SER A 417 1.52 -18.72 11.84
CA SER A 417 2.63 -19.42 11.19
C SER A 417 2.69 -19.05 9.71
N LEU A 418 3.88 -19.18 9.12
CA LEU A 418 4.08 -19.14 7.66
C LEU A 418 4.10 -20.55 7.04
N GLU A 419 4.03 -21.59 7.86
CA GLU A 419 4.00 -23.00 7.42
C GLU A 419 2.57 -23.55 7.50
N ASP A 420 2.04 -24.06 6.38
CA ASP A 420 0.64 -24.49 6.27
C ASP A 420 0.37 -25.90 6.85
N ASP A 421 1.43 -26.65 7.15
CA ASP A 421 1.38 -27.97 7.79
C ASP A 421 1.48 -27.91 9.32
N THR A 422 1.73 -26.72 9.86
CA THR A 422 1.76 -26.44 11.29
C THR A 422 0.34 -26.23 11.83
N ASP A 423 0.00 -26.91 12.92
CA ASP A 423 -1.32 -26.78 13.59
C ASP A 423 -1.24 -25.77 14.74
N LEU A 424 -0.90 -24.53 14.39
CA LEU A 424 -0.93 -23.36 15.27
C LEU A 424 -2.07 -22.43 14.85
N GLY A 425 -2.55 -21.64 15.81
CA GLY A 425 -3.55 -20.62 15.53
C GLY A 425 -4.15 -20.01 16.78
N THR A 426 -4.88 -18.91 16.61
CA THR A 426 -5.65 -18.26 17.68
C THR A 426 -6.99 -17.78 17.16
N LEU A 427 -7.99 -17.82 18.04
CA LEU A 427 -9.25 -17.09 17.88
C LEU A 427 -9.25 -15.94 18.88
N ASN A 428 -9.14 -14.72 18.36
CA ASN A 428 -9.26 -13.51 19.16
C ASN A 428 -10.70 -13.00 19.06
N PHE A 429 -11.27 -12.51 20.16
CA PHE A 429 -12.59 -11.90 20.13
C PHE A 429 -12.76 -10.91 21.27
N GLY A 430 -13.48 -9.83 21.01
CA GLY A 430 -13.57 -8.76 21.97
C GLY A 430 -14.48 -7.62 21.60
N THR A 431 -14.30 -6.52 22.32
CA THR A 431 -15.01 -5.27 22.12
C THR A 431 -14.01 -4.14 21.90
N ARG A 432 -14.34 -3.24 20.98
CA ARG A 432 -13.68 -1.94 20.79
C ARG A 432 -14.65 -0.81 21.08
N ILE A 433 -14.13 0.30 21.58
CA ILE A 433 -14.84 1.55 21.79
C ILE A 433 -14.02 2.64 21.14
N TYR A 434 -14.58 3.27 20.12
CA TYR A 434 -13.98 4.42 19.45
C TYR A 434 -14.60 5.70 20.00
N PHE A 435 -13.76 6.63 20.42
CA PHE A 435 -14.16 7.89 21.03
C PHE A 435 -13.42 9.08 20.41
N SER A 436 -14.15 9.91 19.66
CA SER A 436 -13.64 11.09 18.97
C SER A 436 -14.38 12.35 19.46
N PRO A 437 -14.00 12.92 20.62
CA PRO A 437 -14.75 14.02 21.24
C PRO A 437 -14.65 15.36 20.50
N VAL A 438 -13.57 15.55 19.73
CA VAL A 438 -13.27 16.75 18.95
C VAL A 438 -12.47 16.35 17.71
N ASP A 439 -12.47 17.20 16.69
CA ASP A 439 -11.67 16.98 15.48
C ASP A 439 -10.18 16.87 15.84
N GLY A 440 -9.49 15.88 15.28
CA GLY A 440 -8.06 15.64 15.50
C GLY A 440 -7.71 14.96 16.82
N LEU A 441 -8.68 14.40 17.55
CA LEU A 441 -8.42 13.54 18.71
C LEU A 441 -9.27 12.28 18.62
N ASP A 442 -8.60 11.14 18.51
CA ASP A 442 -9.18 9.81 18.44
C ASP A 442 -8.64 8.95 19.59
N VAL A 443 -9.55 8.25 20.27
CA VAL A 443 -9.22 7.34 21.37
C VAL A 443 -9.89 5.99 21.10
N THR A 444 -9.10 4.93 21.04
CA THR A 444 -9.59 3.56 20.91
C THR A 444 -9.35 2.82 22.21
N GLY A 445 -10.40 2.30 22.83
CA GLY A 445 -10.28 1.40 23.97
C GLY A 445 -10.74 0.00 23.59
N PHE A 446 -9.99 -1.04 23.99
CA PHE A 446 -10.35 -2.41 23.65
C PHE A 446 -10.11 -3.40 24.79
N ALA A 447 -10.80 -4.53 24.69
CA ALA A 447 -10.56 -5.71 25.51
C ALA A 447 -10.88 -6.96 24.69
N MET A 448 -9.90 -7.85 24.59
CA MET A 448 -9.90 -9.04 23.75
C MET A 448 -9.52 -10.26 24.57
N ALA A 449 -10.21 -11.36 24.31
CA ALA A 449 -9.83 -12.69 24.72
C ALA A 449 -9.15 -13.39 23.54
N ILE A 450 -7.99 -13.98 23.78
CA ILE A 450 -7.19 -14.68 22.78
C ILE A 450 -7.19 -16.15 23.18
N LEU A 451 -7.83 -16.98 22.36
CA LEU A 451 -7.94 -18.42 22.57
C LEU A 451 -6.96 -19.14 21.62
N PRO A 452 -5.87 -19.72 22.12
CA PRO A 452 -5.02 -20.60 21.33
C PRO A 452 -5.82 -21.78 20.76
N MET A 453 -5.48 -22.16 19.54
CA MET A 453 -6.07 -23.28 18.80
C MET A 453 -4.96 -24.09 18.12
N GLY A 454 -5.25 -25.36 17.88
CA GLY A 454 -4.30 -26.29 17.28
C GLY A 454 -3.44 -27.00 18.33
N ASP A 455 -2.97 -28.19 17.99
CA ASP A 455 -2.26 -29.07 18.92
C ASP A 455 -0.75 -28.72 19.03
N ASP A 456 -0.23 -27.83 18.17
CA ASP A 456 1.21 -27.57 18.08
C ASP A 456 1.75 -26.64 19.16
N TRP A 457 0.87 -25.90 19.86
CA TRP A 457 1.26 -25.11 21.04
C TRP A 457 1.86 -25.96 22.16
N GLU A 458 1.48 -27.25 22.24
CA GLU A 458 1.97 -28.18 23.26
C GLU A 458 3.32 -28.84 22.86
N LYS A 459 3.80 -28.62 21.62
CA LYS A 459 5.01 -29.28 21.12
C LYS A 459 6.27 -28.55 21.58
N ASP A 460 7.26 -29.33 22.04
CA ASP A 460 8.61 -28.82 22.28
C ASP A 460 9.20 -28.24 20.97
N GLY A 461 9.59 -26.97 21.00
CA GLY A 461 10.19 -26.28 19.85
C GLY A 461 9.19 -25.62 18.90
N HIS A 462 7.91 -25.50 19.29
CA HIS A 462 6.90 -24.81 18.48
C HIS A 462 7.26 -23.35 18.19
N GLU A 463 8.10 -22.73 19.02
CA GLU A 463 8.53 -21.34 18.89
C GLU A 463 9.26 -21.09 17.56
N ALA A 464 9.79 -22.15 16.92
CA ALA A 464 10.43 -22.07 15.60
C ALA A 464 9.43 -21.84 14.45
N PHE A 465 8.14 -22.14 14.68
CA PHE A 465 7.09 -22.07 13.67
C PHE A 465 6.12 -20.89 13.88
N VAL A 466 6.20 -20.23 15.05
CA VAL A 466 5.39 -19.04 15.38
C VAL A 466 5.90 -17.85 14.58
N SER A 467 5.05 -17.25 13.76
CA SER A 467 5.39 -16.07 12.95
C SER A 467 5.00 -14.73 13.60
N THR A 468 4.03 -14.74 14.51
CA THR A 468 3.47 -13.52 15.11
C THR A 468 3.90 -13.38 16.58
N LYS A 469 3.20 -14.04 17.50
CA LYS A 469 3.44 -14.00 18.94
C LYS A 469 3.13 -15.34 19.55
N ASP A 470 3.97 -15.73 20.50
CA ASP A 470 3.75 -16.93 21.29
C ASP A 470 2.76 -16.64 22.44
N TYR A 471 1.57 -17.21 22.29
CA TYR A 471 0.46 -17.12 23.24
C TYR A 471 0.39 -18.33 24.19
N GLY A 472 1.20 -19.37 23.98
CA GLY A 472 1.07 -20.64 24.68
C GLY A 472 -0.26 -21.35 24.42
N GLU A 473 -0.62 -22.28 25.30
CA GLU A 473 -1.81 -23.15 25.16
C GLU A 473 -3.07 -22.61 25.89
N ASP A 474 -2.89 -21.64 26.78
CA ASP A 474 -3.96 -21.15 27.66
C ASP A 474 -4.64 -19.86 27.15
N LEU A 475 -5.85 -19.58 27.65
CA LEU A 475 -6.57 -18.35 27.36
C LEU A 475 -5.76 -17.11 27.80
N ASN A 476 -5.53 -16.17 26.90
CA ASN A 476 -4.92 -14.87 27.22
C ASN A 476 -5.97 -13.74 27.17
N LEU A 477 -5.73 -12.65 27.89
CA LEU A 477 -6.48 -11.40 27.73
C LEU A 477 -5.53 -10.29 27.29
N TYR A 478 -5.97 -9.51 26.31
CA TYR A 478 -5.28 -8.32 25.83
C TYR A 478 -6.24 -7.13 25.89
N PHE A 479 -5.82 -6.03 26.49
CA PHE A 479 -6.65 -4.84 26.61
C PHE A 479 -5.76 -3.61 26.58
N GLY A 480 -6.30 -2.51 26.09
CA GLY A 480 -5.52 -1.29 25.96
C GLY A 480 -6.35 -0.07 25.67
N VAL A 481 -5.65 1.04 25.65
CA VAL A 481 -6.14 2.31 25.16
C VAL A 481 -5.06 2.88 24.24
N GLU A 482 -5.45 3.15 23.01
CA GLU A 482 -4.69 3.91 22.03
C GLU A 482 -5.22 5.34 22.00
N THR A 483 -4.32 6.31 21.92
CA THR A 483 -4.72 7.72 21.79
C THR A 483 -3.90 8.42 20.74
N VAL A 484 -4.58 8.87 19.69
CA VAL A 484 -4.00 9.58 18.57
C VAL A 484 -4.53 11.00 18.56
N PHE A 485 -3.65 11.98 18.40
CA PHE A 485 -4.08 13.33 18.05
C PHE A 485 -3.23 13.93 16.93
N SER A 486 -3.91 14.62 16.01
CA SER A 486 -3.31 15.25 14.84
C SER A 486 -3.39 16.78 14.96
N PHE A 487 -2.41 17.51 14.41
CA PHE A 487 -2.32 18.97 14.54
C PHE A 487 -1.96 19.73 13.26
#